data_AF-A0A7T7XL64-F1
#
_entry.id   AF-A0A7T7XL64-F1
#
_cell.length_a   1.000
_cell.length_b   1.000
_cell.length_c   1.000
_cell.angle_alpha   90.00
_cell.angle_beta   90.00
_cell.angle_gamma   90.00
#
_symmetry.space_group_name_H-M   'P 1'
#
loop_
_entity.id
_entity.type
_entity.pdbx_description
1 polymer ?
#
loop_
_entity_poly.entity_id
_entity_poly.type
_entity_poly.pdbx_seq_one_letter_code
_entity_poly.pdbx_strand_id
1 'polypeptide(L)'
;MRAKKIILFACLCVLSAAAVFSQTSDSAVFAPFISRLTVEVRNNLIRLSWRDSQDVRGPVYVYRSERPFESTGPSGLERPVEVPYGVQSYIDEVVSAGTFYYFIAASDEQGRRYEMAIPLNNTISVAIQDFSEAPVISDGTTENQLPASVQTGLVSLEALLQGDAVIISFRVTGENKTGVLYRSVQPIRRTQDLLSAVIVQSGVQSPFVDYPVPGIPYYYAVVFEEDIARGQVSVVPGQNSTIAAVEVPEGTYRVGLPDRRTDLRSMPLPLISVYTAVPGGTGYTEVPIPGELSPEAAKAVGDLTRNSSGQKQAIQKQPRAFSQDLEGTSGGEEYTLKAIVRGPFSKRSWDQARDELIQFLSLPRSSQAEARARFYLGQTYYFLGQPREALFEFLLVQSHYEEEASEWIQATLADMLALERTP
;
A
#
# COMPACT_ATOMS: atom_id res chain seq x y z
N MET A 1 -40.25 -51.53 39.15
CA MET A 1 -39.08 -50.65 39.38
C MET A 1 -38.22 -50.36 38.15
N ARG A 2 -38.19 -51.21 37.10
CA ARG A 2 -37.35 -50.97 35.91
C ARG A 2 -37.87 -49.87 34.94
N ALA A 3 -39.18 -49.71 34.80
CA ALA A 3 -39.76 -48.70 33.90
C ALA A 3 -39.51 -47.23 34.33
N LYS A 4 -39.49 -46.95 35.64
CA LYS A 4 -39.22 -45.59 36.16
C LYS A 4 -37.78 -45.13 35.93
N LYS A 5 -36.80 -46.05 35.85
CA LYS A 5 -35.39 -45.71 35.60
C LYS A 5 -35.12 -45.37 34.13
N ILE A 6 -35.85 -45.98 33.20
CA ILE A 6 -35.70 -45.72 31.76
C ILE A 6 -36.29 -44.36 31.39
N ILE A 7 -37.43 -43.98 31.98
CA ILE A 7 -38.06 -42.66 31.75
C ILE A 7 -37.19 -41.53 32.32
N LEU A 8 -36.56 -41.73 33.47
CA LEU A 8 -35.67 -40.73 34.07
C LEU A 8 -34.40 -40.51 33.23
N PHE A 9 -33.87 -41.58 32.61
CA PHE A 9 -32.69 -41.48 31.74
C PHE A 9 -33.01 -40.83 30.38
N ALA A 10 -34.18 -41.14 29.82
CA ALA A 10 -34.65 -40.50 28.58
C ALA A 10 -34.91 -38.99 28.77
N CYS A 11 -35.49 -38.58 29.90
CA CYS A 11 -35.67 -37.15 30.22
C CYS A 11 -34.33 -36.41 30.40
N LEU A 12 -33.33 -37.08 30.99
CA LEU A 12 -32.00 -36.48 31.19
C LEU A 12 -31.24 -36.29 29.86
N CYS A 13 -31.40 -37.22 28.90
CA CYS A 13 -30.81 -37.09 27.57
C CYS A 13 -31.50 -36.01 26.71
N VAL A 14 -32.81 -35.80 26.87
CA VAL A 14 -33.52 -34.72 26.15
C VAL A 14 -33.20 -33.34 26.73
N LEU A 15 -33.00 -33.22 28.05
CA LEU A 15 -32.54 -31.95 28.65
C LEU A 15 -31.08 -31.60 28.32
N SER A 16 -30.20 -32.60 28.11
CA SER A 16 -28.81 -32.35 27.73
C SER A 16 -28.65 -32.06 26.23
N ALA A 17 -29.55 -32.54 25.37
CA ALA A 17 -29.58 -32.16 23.95
C ALA A 17 -30.12 -30.73 23.73
N ALA A 18 -31.04 -30.24 24.58
CA ALA A 18 -31.56 -28.87 24.49
C ALA A 18 -30.56 -27.79 24.94
N ALA A 19 -29.57 -28.13 25.75
CA ALA A 19 -28.55 -27.19 26.24
C ALA A 19 -27.42 -26.93 25.23
N VAL A 20 -27.26 -27.76 24.18
CA VAL A 20 -26.19 -27.61 23.17
C VAL A 20 -26.66 -26.83 21.93
N PHE A 21 -27.95 -26.56 21.79
CA PHE A 21 -28.52 -25.83 20.65
C PHE A 21 -28.89 -24.37 20.94
N SER A 22 -28.45 -23.80 22.07
CA SER A 22 -28.67 -22.38 22.39
C SER A 22 -27.34 -21.68 22.65
N GLN A 23 -26.55 -21.47 21.59
CA GLN A 23 -25.49 -20.44 21.51
C GLN A 23 -24.81 -20.46 20.14
N THR A 24 -25.58 -20.23 19.07
CA THR A 24 -25.05 -19.78 17.77
C THR A 24 -26.07 -18.84 17.13
N SER A 25 -26.46 -17.82 17.87
CA SER A 25 -26.85 -16.56 17.25
C SER A 25 -25.54 -15.81 17.04
N ASP A 26 -25.07 -15.77 15.79
CA ASP A 26 -24.11 -14.77 15.31
C ASP A 26 -24.53 -13.44 15.93
N SER A 27 -23.77 -12.98 16.92
CA SER A 27 -23.96 -11.66 17.49
C SER A 27 -23.46 -10.66 16.46
N ALA A 28 -24.26 -10.43 15.42
CA ALA A 28 -24.09 -9.31 14.51
C ALA A 28 -24.02 -8.07 15.39
N VAL A 29 -22.83 -7.45 15.45
CA VAL A 29 -22.58 -6.27 16.26
C VAL A 29 -23.42 -5.14 15.68
N PHE A 30 -24.53 -4.82 16.35
CA PHE A 30 -25.43 -3.74 15.94
C PHE A 30 -24.74 -2.38 16.11
N ALA A 31 -24.41 -1.73 15.00
CA ALA A 31 -23.70 -0.46 14.91
C ALA A 31 -24.52 0.56 14.10
N PRO A 32 -25.52 1.22 14.73
CA PRO A 32 -26.45 2.15 14.07
C PRO A 32 -25.81 3.53 13.81
N PHE A 33 -24.56 3.57 13.34
CA PHE A 33 -23.80 4.80 13.11
C PHE A 33 -23.24 4.81 11.69
N ILE A 34 -23.12 6.01 11.12
CA ILE A 34 -22.36 6.21 9.89
C ILE A 34 -20.89 5.87 10.12
N SER A 35 -20.16 5.61 9.03
CA SER A 35 -18.73 5.33 9.07
C SER A 35 -17.98 6.14 8.02
N ARG A 36 -16.66 6.28 8.17
CA ARG A 36 -15.78 6.98 7.21
C ARG A 36 -16.21 8.42 6.94
N LEU A 37 -16.56 9.15 7.99
CA LEU A 37 -16.82 10.59 7.88
C LEU A 37 -15.52 11.31 7.48
N THR A 38 -15.53 11.94 6.31
CA THR A 38 -14.44 12.77 5.80
C THR A 38 -14.95 14.17 5.49
N VAL A 39 -14.03 15.14 5.54
CA VAL A 39 -14.31 16.53 5.20
C VAL A 39 -13.32 17.01 4.16
N GLU A 40 -13.85 17.66 3.13
CA GLU A 40 -13.09 18.42 2.15
C GLU A 40 -13.53 19.89 2.26
N VAL A 41 -12.57 20.81 2.40
CA VAL A 41 -12.83 22.25 2.43
C VAL A 41 -12.33 22.86 1.14
N ARG A 42 -13.21 23.54 0.41
CA ARG A 42 -12.87 24.34 -0.78
C ARG A 42 -13.48 25.71 -0.65
N ASN A 43 -12.64 26.72 -0.43
CA ASN A 43 -13.10 28.07 -0.13
C ASN A 43 -14.15 28.02 0.99
N ASN A 44 -15.30 28.67 0.82
CA ASN A 44 -16.41 28.73 1.77
C ASN A 44 -17.32 27.49 1.79
N LEU A 45 -16.99 26.43 1.05
CA LEU A 45 -17.77 25.21 0.96
C LEU A 45 -17.09 24.07 1.73
N ILE A 46 -17.82 23.49 2.66
CA ILE A 46 -17.44 22.31 3.41
C ILE A 46 -18.23 21.13 2.87
N ARG A 47 -17.55 20.18 2.23
CA ARG A 47 -18.15 18.93 1.80
C ARG A 47 -17.90 17.84 2.83
N LEU A 48 -18.96 17.41 3.50
CA LEU A 48 -18.98 16.21 4.33
C LEU A 48 -19.27 15.00 3.43
N SER A 49 -18.50 13.92 3.59
CA SER A 49 -18.79 12.63 2.95
C SER A 49 -18.75 11.52 3.98
N TRP A 50 -19.66 10.56 3.91
CA TRP A 50 -19.74 9.43 4.85
C TRP A 50 -20.24 8.17 4.15
N ARG A 51 -20.25 7.06 4.89
CA ARG A 51 -20.89 5.80 4.48
C ARG A 51 -22.01 5.49 5.44
N ASP A 52 -23.19 5.21 4.90
CA ASP A 52 -24.38 4.90 5.70
C ASP A 52 -24.19 3.63 6.53
N SER A 53 -24.91 3.54 7.65
CA SER A 53 -24.94 2.35 8.49
C SER A 53 -25.59 1.19 7.72
N GLN A 54 -25.09 -0.03 7.93
CA GLN A 54 -25.71 -1.24 7.38
C GLN A 54 -26.91 -1.71 8.22
N ASP A 55 -26.97 -1.26 9.48
CA ASP A 55 -27.93 -1.72 10.48
C ASP A 55 -29.18 -0.85 10.56
N VAL A 56 -29.13 0.38 10.03
CA VAL A 56 -30.26 1.32 10.00
C VAL A 56 -30.37 2.00 8.64
N ARG A 57 -31.60 2.08 8.11
CA ARG A 57 -31.91 2.55 6.74
C ARG A 57 -32.75 3.82 6.66
N GLY A 58 -32.88 4.56 7.77
CA GLY A 58 -33.57 5.84 7.82
C GLY A 58 -32.69 7.00 7.33
N PRO A 59 -33.26 8.21 7.22
CA PRO A 59 -32.52 9.41 6.82
C PRO A 59 -31.39 9.74 7.81
N VAL A 60 -30.42 10.47 7.32
CA VAL A 60 -29.25 10.93 8.08
C VAL A 60 -29.45 12.40 8.45
N TYR A 61 -29.13 12.74 9.69
CA TYR A 61 -29.29 14.09 10.24
C TYR A 61 -27.92 14.72 10.47
N VAL A 62 -27.65 15.82 9.76
CA VAL A 62 -26.40 16.57 9.88
C VAL A 62 -26.62 17.77 10.81
N TYR A 63 -25.80 17.83 11.86
CA TYR A 63 -25.78 18.90 12.84
C TYR A 63 -24.50 19.72 12.68
N ARG A 64 -24.61 21.04 12.83
CA ARG A 64 -23.49 21.99 12.85
C ARG A 64 -23.45 22.72 14.18
N SER A 65 -22.26 22.94 14.72
CA SER A 65 -22.04 23.76 15.91
C SER A 65 -20.72 24.52 15.83
N GLU A 66 -20.61 25.65 16.52
CA GLU A 66 -19.33 26.36 16.74
C GLU A 66 -18.57 25.84 17.96
N ARG A 67 -19.16 24.87 18.70
CA ARG A 67 -18.55 24.22 19.86
C ARG A 67 -18.49 22.70 19.66
N PRO A 68 -17.51 22.01 20.26
CA PRO A 68 -17.46 20.56 20.22
C PRO A 68 -18.74 19.90 20.76
N PHE A 69 -19.17 18.81 20.14
CA PHE A 69 -20.28 18.00 20.65
C PHE A 69 -19.81 17.17 21.85
N GLU A 70 -20.62 17.14 22.90
CA GLU A 70 -20.41 16.26 24.05
C GLU A 70 -20.88 14.83 23.73
N SER A 71 -20.37 13.85 24.48
CA SER A 71 -20.67 12.42 24.28
C SER A 71 -22.17 12.05 24.32
N THR A 72 -22.98 12.90 24.95
CA THR A 72 -24.44 12.76 25.08
C THR A 72 -25.22 13.26 23.86
N GLY A 73 -24.55 13.75 22.82
CA GLY A 73 -25.16 14.20 21.58
C GLY A 73 -25.51 15.70 21.53
N PRO A 74 -26.21 16.14 20.47
CA PRO A 74 -26.56 17.54 20.24
C PRO A 74 -27.72 18.01 21.13
N SER A 75 -27.49 18.23 22.42
CA SER A 75 -28.52 18.80 23.31
C SER A 75 -28.70 20.30 23.07
N GLY A 76 -29.86 20.71 22.54
CA GLY A 76 -30.24 22.13 22.41
C GLY A 76 -29.71 22.85 21.17
N LEU A 77 -29.23 22.12 20.16
CA LEU A 77 -28.71 22.69 18.91
C LEU A 77 -29.81 22.96 17.87
N GLU A 78 -29.50 23.85 16.93
CA GLU A 78 -30.36 24.21 15.79
C GLU A 78 -30.80 22.99 14.98
N ARG A 79 -31.93 23.14 14.26
CA ARG A 79 -32.60 22.05 13.54
C ARG A 79 -31.60 21.34 12.59
N PRO A 80 -31.47 20.01 12.65
CA PRO A 80 -30.57 19.29 11.76
C PRO A 80 -31.04 19.38 10.31
N VAL A 81 -30.08 19.30 9.40
CA VAL A 81 -30.38 19.09 7.98
C VAL A 81 -30.64 17.61 7.75
N GLU A 82 -31.81 17.30 7.20
CA GLU A 82 -32.20 15.94 6.86
C GLU A 82 -31.69 15.58 5.46
N VAL A 83 -30.91 14.50 5.40
CA VAL A 83 -30.36 13.94 4.16
C VAL A 83 -30.97 12.55 3.95
N PRO A 84 -31.61 12.28 2.81
CA PRO A 84 -32.20 10.98 2.53
C PRO A 84 -31.17 9.84 2.60
N TYR A 85 -31.61 8.65 3.03
CA TYR A 85 -30.77 7.46 3.03
C TYR A 85 -30.21 7.15 1.63
N GLY A 86 -28.93 6.80 1.54
CA GLY A 86 -28.21 6.57 0.29
C GLY A 86 -27.53 7.81 -0.30
N VAL A 87 -27.86 9.02 0.18
CA VAL A 87 -27.11 10.23 -0.15
C VAL A 87 -25.96 10.40 0.85
N GLN A 88 -24.76 10.07 0.39
CA GLN A 88 -23.55 9.92 1.23
C GLN A 88 -22.65 11.16 1.27
N SER A 89 -23.17 12.31 0.85
CA SER A 89 -22.46 13.58 0.90
C SER A 89 -23.39 14.76 1.15
N TYR A 90 -22.90 15.74 1.90
CA TYR A 90 -23.57 16.99 2.18
C TYR A 90 -22.58 18.14 2.02
N ILE A 91 -23.04 19.24 1.42
CA ILE A 91 -22.23 20.45 1.27
C ILE A 91 -22.85 21.54 2.13
N ASP A 92 -22.07 22.04 3.09
CA ASP A 92 -22.40 23.20 3.91
C ASP A 92 -21.68 24.43 3.37
N GLU A 93 -22.38 25.55 3.29
CA GLU A 93 -21.82 26.83 2.87
C GLU A 93 -21.68 27.73 4.10
N VAL A 94 -20.44 28.16 4.37
CA VAL A 94 -20.09 28.89 5.59
C VAL A 94 -19.60 30.28 5.26
N VAL A 95 -20.26 31.29 5.82
CA VAL A 95 -20.03 32.70 5.47
C VAL A 95 -18.90 33.34 6.28
N SER A 96 -18.56 32.79 7.45
CA SER A 96 -17.58 33.36 8.38
C SER A 96 -16.43 32.38 8.68
N ALA A 97 -15.22 32.92 8.85
CA ALA A 97 -14.13 32.17 9.44
C ALA A 97 -14.47 31.70 10.85
N GLY A 98 -14.04 30.51 11.20
CA GLY A 98 -14.39 29.88 12.46
C GLY A 98 -14.07 28.40 12.48
N THR A 99 -14.10 27.81 13.67
CA THR A 99 -14.05 26.36 13.81
C THR A 99 -15.47 25.83 13.92
N PHE A 100 -15.86 25.01 12.95
CA PHE A 100 -17.16 24.37 12.88
C PHE A 100 -17.02 22.89 13.22
N TYR A 101 -17.91 22.41 14.05
CA TYR A 101 -18.03 21.02 14.43
C TYR A 101 -19.26 20.46 13.74
N TYR A 102 -19.10 19.29 13.12
CA TYR A 102 -20.18 18.56 12.49
C TYR A 102 -20.43 17.26 13.22
N PHE A 103 -21.70 16.91 13.38
CA PHE A 103 -22.15 15.63 13.91
C PHE A 103 -23.20 15.04 12.99
N ILE A 104 -23.10 13.75 12.69
CA ILE A 104 -24.00 13.07 11.78
C ILE A 104 -24.69 11.90 12.50
N ALA A 105 -26.01 12.00 12.70
CA ALA A 105 -26.81 10.95 13.31
C ALA A 105 -27.56 10.14 12.25
N ALA A 106 -27.42 8.82 12.29
CA ALA A 106 -28.28 7.93 11.51
C ALA A 106 -29.65 7.78 12.21
N SER A 107 -30.67 7.40 11.44
CA SER A 107 -31.99 7.06 11.99
C SER A 107 -32.52 5.75 11.41
N ASP A 108 -33.53 5.17 12.05
CA ASP A 108 -34.27 4.04 11.50
C ASP A 108 -35.46 4.50 10.63
N GLU A 109 -36.13 3.54 9.98
CA GLU A 109 -37.30 3.81 9.12
C GLU A 109 -38.48 4.43 9.88
N GLN A 110 -38.48 4.38 11.21
CA GLN A 110 -39.48 4.98 12.09
C GLN A 110 -39.08 6.41 12.51
N GLY A 111 -37.93 6.90 12.06
CA GLY A 111 -37.41 8.23 12.36
C GLY A 111 -36.75 8.35 13.73
N ARG A 112 -36.50 7.24 14.44
CA ARG A 112 -35.77 7.25 15.70
C ARG A 112 -34.29 7.48 15.42
N ARG A 113 -33.74 8.55 16.01
CA ARG A 113 -32.38 9.03 15.78
C ARG A 113 -31.40 8.43 16.79
N TYR A 114 -30.22 8.07 16.32
CA TYR A 114 -29.13 7.57 17.15
C TYR A 114 -28.14 8.71 17.42
N GLU A 115 -28.44 9.50 18.45
CA GLU A 115 -27.78 10.76 18.76
C GLU A 115 -26.57 10.61 19.70
N MET A 116 -25.74 9.58 19.48
CA MET A 116 -24.52 9.36 20.27
C MET A 116 -23.30 9.90 19.52
N ALA A 117 -22.58 10.87 20.11
CA ALA A 117 -21.36 11.40 19.53
C ALA A 117 -20.17 10.46 19.80
N ILE A 118 -19.60 9.91 18.74
CA ILE A 118 -18.42 9.04 18.74
C ILE A 118 -17.29 9.79 18.01
N PRO A 119 -16.27 10.27 18.76
CA PRO A 119 -15.14 10.99 18.19
C PRO A 119 -14.54 10.29 16.98
N LEU A 120 -14.25 11.05 15.92
CA LEU A 120 -13.65 10.61 14.66
C LEU A 120 -14.47 9.61 13.83
N ASN A 121 -15.66 9.21 14.27
CA ASN A 121 -16.54 8.33 13.50
C ASN A 121 -17.71 9.11 12.92
N ASN A 122 -18.50 9.75 13.78
CA ASN A 122 -19.66 10.53 13.39
C ASN A 122 -19.59 11.99 13.84
N THR A 123 -18.42 12.44 14.33
CA THR A 123 -18.10 13.83 14.62
C THR A 123 -16.78 14.24 13.98
N ILE A 124 -16.70 15.46 13.43
CA ILE A 124 -15.48 16.04 12.86
C ILE A 124 -15.43 17.56 13.09
N SER A 125 -14.24 18.12 13.28
CA SER A 125 -14.03 19.56 13.45
C SER A 125 -13.28 20.13 12.25
N VAL A 126 -13.71 21.29 11.77
CA VAL A 126 -13.24 21.94 10.55
C VAL A 126 -12.94 23.40 10.86
N ALA A 127 -11.70 23.84 10.66
CA ALA A 127 -11.33 25.23 10.84
C ALA A 127 -11.28 25.93 9.49
N ILE A 128 -12.10 26.97 9.33
CA ILE A 128 -12.11 27.85 8.16
C ILE A 128 -11.40 29.16 8.50
N GLN A 129 -10.46 29.59 7.66
CA GLN A 129 -9.80 30.90 7.76
C GLN A 129 -10.48 31.90 6.82
N ASP A 130 -10.44 33.19 7.17
CA ASP A 130 -11.17 34.26 6.46
C ASP A 130 -10.88 34.29 4.95
N PHE A 131 -11.95 34.38 4.16
CA PHE A 131 -11.89 34.53 2.70
C PHE A 131 -11.78 35.99 2.26
N SER A 132 -11.17 36.85 3.07
CA SER A 132 -11.00 38.26 2.72
C SER A 132 -9.77 38.46 1.83
N GLU A 133 -9.91 38.19 0.53
CA GLU A 133 -9.06 38.81 -0.48
C GLU A 133 -9.50 40.27 -0.70
N ALA A 134 -8.78 41.18 -0.05
CA ALA A 134 -8.56 42.52 -0.58
C ALA A 134 -7.17 42.99 -0.13
N PRO A 135 -6.29 43.43 -1.05
CA PRO A 135 -5.02 44.03 -0.65
C PRO A 135 -5.33 45.41 -0.08
N VAL A 136 -5.22 45.56 1.24
CA VAL A 136 -5.19 46.90 1.85
C VAL A 136 -3.84 47.50 1.55
N ILE A 137 -3.80 48.38 0.54
CA ILE A 137 -2.73 49.37 0.37
C ILE A 137 -2.67 50.16 1.69
N SER A 138 -1.65 49.90 2.50
CA SER A 138 -1.29 50.73 3.63
C SER A 138 -0.11 51.61 3.23
N ASP A 139 -0.41 52.72 2.56
CA ASP A 139 0.45 53.89 2.64
C ASP A 139 0.33 54.45 4.06
N GLY A 140 1.43 54.46 4.80
CA GLY A 140 1.43 54.91 6.18
C GLY A 140 2.76 54.64 6.87
N THR A 141 3.72 55.51 6.62
CA THR A 141 4.96 55.70 7.37
C THR A 141 4.75 55.56 8.89
N THR A 142 5.45 54.62 9.52
CA THR A 142 6.08 54.90 10.82
C THR A 142 7.36 54.09 10.96
N GLU A 143 8.44 54.84 10.77
CA GLU A 143 9.81 54.58 11.19
C GLU A 143 9.86 54.13 12.66
N ASN A 144 10.19 52.85 12.93
CA ASN A 144 11.21 52.52 13.93
C ASN A 144 11.59 51.03 13.94
N GLN A 145 12.91 50.80 13.87
CA GLN A 145 13.67 49.62 14.30
C GLN A 145 13.56 48.34 13.47
N LEU A 146 14.34 48.31 12.38
CA LEU A 146 15.14 47.13 12.07
C LEU A 146 16.40 47.12 12.96
N PRO A 147 16.81 45.97 13.49
CA PRO A 147 18.14 45.48 13.26
C PRO A 147 18.13 44.62 11.99
N ALA A 148 18.98 45.02 11.05
CA ALA A 148 19.31 44.24 9.88
C ALA A 148 19.89 42.88 10.29
N SER A 149 19.13 41.82 10.07
CA SER A 149 19.68 40.55 9.63
C SER A 149 19.13 40.32 8.23
N VAL A 150 19.96 40.55 7.22
CA VAL A 150 19.69 40.05 5.87
C VAL A 150 19.54 38.54 6.00
N GLN A 151 18.29 38.05 5.98
CA GLN A 151 18.01 36.63 6.03
C GLN A 151 18.42 36.04 4.68
N THR A 152 19.66 35.58 4.59
CA THR A 152 20.15 34.72 3.51
C THR A 152 19.41 33.39 3.61
N GLY A 153 18.37 33.21 2.80
CA GLY A 153 17.44 32.08 2.92
C GLY A 153 16.75 31.71 1.61
N LEU A 154 16.13 30.53 1.60
CA LEU A 154 15.22 30.12 0.52
C LEU A 154 13.96 30.99 0.62
N VAL A 155 13.67 31.77 -0.42
CA VAL A 155 12.59 32.78 -0.41
C VAL A 155 11.26 32.16 -0.82
N SER A 156 11.29 31.26 -1.79
CA SER A 156 10.11 30.54 -2.25
C SER A 156 10.51 29.14 -2.73
N LEU A 157 9.63 28.18 -2.48
CA LEU A 157 9.68 26.81 -2.98
C LEU A 157 8.32 26.48 -3.59
N GLU A 158 8.31 26.25 -4.88
CA GLU A 158 7.15 25.83 -5.64
C GLU A 158 7.40 24.44 -6.21
N ALA A 159 6.40 23.57 -6.08
CA ALA A 159 6.39 22.27 -6.72
C ALA A 159 5.18 22.25 -7.64
N LEU A 160 5.42 22.09 -8.94
CA LEU A 160 4.40 22.10 -9.97
C LEU A 160 4.38 20.75 -10.68
N LEU A 161 3.19 20.20 -10.86
CA LEU A 161 2.98 19.02 -11.68
C LEU A 161 3.11 19.40 -13.16
N GLN A 162 4.03 18.75 -13.87
CA GLN A 162 4.15 18.83 -15.32
C GLN A 162 4.22 17.43 -15.91
N GLY A 163 3.08 16.93 -16.39
CA GLY A 163 2.95 15.56 -16.91
C GLY A 163 3.10 14.52 -15.81
N ASP A 164 4.11 13.65 -15.92
CA ASP A 164 4.46 12.61 -14.95
C ASP A 164 5.56 13.05 -13.95
N ALA A 165 5.99 14.30 -14.03
CA ALA A 165 7.08 14.84 -13.22
C ALA A 165 6.63 16.01 -12.35
N VAL A 166 7.27 16.16 -11.19
CA VAL A 166 7.12 17.33 -10.33
C VAL A 166 8.34 18.21 -10.50
N ILE A 167 8.12 19.40 -11.05
CA ILE A 167 9.16 20.41 -11.20
C ILE A 167 9.20 21.27 -9.95
N ILE A 168 10.36 21.24 -9.30
CA ILE A 168 10.61 21.92 -8.04
C ILE A 168 11.48 23.13 -8.36
N SER A 169 10.88 24.30 -8.24
CA SER A 169 11.52 25.58 -8.48
C SER A 169 11.65 26.33 -7.16
N PHE A 170 12.87 26.75 -6.83
CA PHE A 170 13.11 27.58 -5.66
C PHE A 170 14.02 28.76 -5.97
N ARG A 171 13.85 29.83 -5.19
CA ARG A 171 14.71 31.03 -5.26
C ARG A 171 15.51 31.17 -3.98
N VAL A 172 16.83 31.24 -4.12
CA VAL A 172 17.76 31.51 -3.01
C VAL A 172 18.10 33.00 -3.03
N THR A 173 18.16 33.63 -1.86
CA THR A 173 18.70 35.00 -1.73
C THR A 173 19.96 34.98 -0.88
N GLY A 174 21.07 35.46 -1.45
CA GLY A 174 22.42 35.51 -0.86
C GLY A 174 23.41 34.54 -1.51
N GLU A 175 24.48 34.17 -0.80
CA GLU A 175 25.55 33.31 -1.34
C GLU A 175 25.02 31.95 -1.86
N ASN A 176 25.71 31.38 -2.86
CA ASN A 176 25.32 30.15 -3.55
C ASN A 176 25.49 28.92 -2.62
N LYS A 177 24.55 28.75 -1.69
CA LYS A 177 24.51 27.66 -0.73
C LYS A 177 23.97 26.38 -1.36
N THR A 178 24.61 25.26 -1.04
CA THR A 178 24.21 23.91 -1.45
C THR A 178 22.95 23.48 -0.70
N GLY A 179 21.83 23.29 -1.42
CA GLY A 179 20.57 22.83 -0.85
C GLY A 179 20.43 21.30 -0.83
N VAL A 180 19.68 20.77 0.13
CA VAL A 180 19.27 19.37 0.22
C VAL A 180 17.75 19.30 0.07
N LEU A 181 17.28 18.54 -0.90
CA LEU A 181 15.87 18.34 -1.18
C LEU A 181 15.33 17.14 -0.39
N TYR A 182 14.27 17.39 0.38
CA TYR A 182 13.51 16.41 1.14
C TYR A 182 12.14 16.19 0.50
N ARG A 183 11.65 14.96 0.60
CA ARG A 183 10.30 14.53 0.18
C ARG A 183 9.63 13.74 1.29
N SER A 184 8.37 14.05 1.57
CA SER A 184 7.56 13.34 2.57
C SER A 184 6.14 13.11 2.06
N VAL A 185 5.49 12.06 2.56
CA VAL A 185 4.04 11.82 2.37
C VAL A 185 3.20 12.53 3.43
N GLN A 186 3.85 13.21 4.37
CA GLN A 186 3.23 14.04 5.41
C GLN A 186 3.72 15.49 5.27
N PRO A 187 2.91 16.50 5.64
CA PRO A 187 3.32 17.90 5.58
C PRO A 187 4.61 18.16 6.37
N ILE A 188 5.58 18.85 5.75
CA ILE A 188 6.83 19.23 6.41
C ILE A 188 6.65 20.67 6.94
N ARG A 189 6.18 20.82 8.19
CA ARG A 189 5.88 22.13 8.79
C ARG A 189 6.93 22.61 9.78
N ARG A 190 7.67 21.68 10.37
CA ARG A 190 8.67 21.94 11.41
C ARG A 190 9.92 21.10 11.15
N THR A 191 11.03 21.47 11.76
CA THR A 191 12.31 20.75 11.64
C THR A 191 12.20 19.27 12.02
N GLN A 192 11.35 18.92 12.99
CA GLN A 192 11.10 17.53 13.39
C GLN A 192 10.52 16.68 12.25
N ASP A 193 9.73 17.28 11.35
CA ASP A 193 9.07 16.56 10.26
C ASP A 193 10.08 16.08 9.22
N LEU A 194 11.26 16.71 9.15
CA LEU A 194 12.38 16.27 8.30
C LEU A 194 12.91 14.89 8.71
N LEU A 195 12.74 14.46 9.96
CA LEU A 195 13.14 13.12 10.40
C LEU A 195 12.29 12.01 9.76
N SER A 196 11.07 12.34 9.36
CA SER A 196 10.17 11.44 8.64
C SER A 196 10.25 11.58 7.12
N ALA A 197 11.02 12.57 6.63
CA ALA A 197 11.18 12.86 5.22
C ALA A 197 12.40 12.12 4.64
N VAL A 198 12.32 11.77 3.35
CA VAL A 198 13.39 11.12 2.60
C VAL A 198 14.19 12.17 1.84
N ILE A 199 15.52 12.07 1.86
CA ILE A 199 16.39 12.91 1.04
C ILE A 199 16.30 12.44 -0.42
N VAL A 200 15.88 13.33 -1.32
CA VAL A 200 15.80 13.08 -2.76
C VAL A 200 17.12 13.38 -3.44
N GLN A 201 17.74 14.53 -3.13
CA GLN A 201 18.98 14.96 -3.74
C GLN A 201 19.75 15.88 -2.79
N SER A 202 21.06 15.65 -2.66
CA SER A 202 21.99 16.59 -2.03
C SER A 202 22.64 17.50 -3.09
N GLY A 203 22.81 18.78 -2.80
CA GLY A 203 23.26 19.77 -3.78
C GLY A 203 22.27 20.03 -4.90
N VAL A 204 20.98 20.11 -4.55
CA VAL A 204 19.92 20.40 -5.52
C VAL A 204 20.10 21.80 -6.10
N GLN A 205 19.92 21.91 -7.42
CA GLN A 205 19.87 23.18 -8.15
C GLN A 205 18.46 23.41 -8.69
N SER A 206 18.06 24.67 -8.79
CA SER A 206 16.74 25.08 -9.29
C SER A 206 16.82 25.38 -10.79
N PRO A 207 15.90 24.85 -11.64
CA PRO A 207 14.83 23.92 -11.32
C PRO A 207 15.32 22.47 -11.21
N PHE A 208 14.70 21.69 -10.33
CA PHE A 208 14.93 20.24 -10.20
C PHE A 208 13.68 19.47 -10.63
N VAL A 209 13.87 18.33 -11.30
CA VAL A 209 12.76 17.48 -11.76
C VAL A 209 12.76 16.19 -10.93
N ASP A 210 11.71 16.00 -10.14
CA ASP A 210 11.45 14.75 -9.39
C ASP A 210 10.39 13.90 -10.09
N TYR A 211 10.50 12.58 -9.92
CA TYR A 211 9.55 11.59 -10.45
C TYR A 211 8.97 10.78 -9.29
N PRO A 212 8.04 11.35 -8.50
CA PRO A 212 7.39 10.65 -7.41
C PRO A 212 6.48 9.52 -7.91
N VAL A 213 6.12 8.60 -7.02
CA VAL A 213 5.20 7.51 -7.34
C VAL A 213 3.78 8.09 -7.57
N PRO A 214 3.11 7.77 -8.69
CA PRO A 214 1.74 8.23 -8.92
C PRO A 214 0.74 7.76 -7.86
N GLY A 215 -0.31 8.55 -7.61
CA GLY A 215 -1.36 8.26 -6.63
C GLY A 215 -0.96 8.54 -5.17
N ILE A 216 0.23 9.11 -4.94
CA ILE A 216 0.69 9.49 -3.61
C ILE A 216 0.95 11.00 -3.57
N PRO A 217 0.32 11.74 -2.63
CA PRO A 217 0.59 13.16 -2.44
C PRO A 217 1.93 13.36 -1.71
N TYR A 218 2.82 14.15 -2.30
CA TYR A 218 4.14 14.44 -1.76
C TYR A 218 4.31 15.91 -1.37
N TYR A 219 4.97 16.13 -0.24
CA TYR A 219 5.44 17.42 0.24
C TYR A 219 6.94 17.52 0.05
N TYR A 220 7.42 18.70 -0.34
CA TYR A 220 8.83 18.97 -0.58
C TYR A 220 9.36 20.00 0.42
N ALA A 221 10.62 19.86 0.79
CA ALA A 221 11.33 20.89 1.56
C ALA A 221 12.78 20.99 1.08
N VAL A 222 13.34 22.20 1.08
CA VAL A 222 14.75 22.44 0.75
C VAL A 222 15.43 23.11 1.93
N VAL A 223 16.50 22.50 2.43
CA VAL A 223 17.29 23.03 3.54
C VAL A 223 18.76 23.08 3.13
N PHE A 224 19.51 24.10 3.53
CA PHE A 224 20.93 24.19 3.19
C PHE A 224 21.79 23.25 4.03
N GLU A 225 22.79 22.65 3.38
CA GLU A 225 23.72 21.71 4.00
C GLU A 225 24.50 22.36 5.16
N GLU A 226 24.87 23.63 5.02
CA GLU A 226 25.54 24.39 6.08
C GLU A 226 24.66 24.58 7.33
N ASP A 227 23.36 24.80 7.14
CA ASP A 227 22.41 25.03 8.24
C ASP A 227 22.12 23.70 8.96
N ILE A 228 22.16 22.58 8.23
CA ILE A 228 22.15 21.22 8.79
C ILE A 228 23.43 20.98 9.61
N ALA A 229 24.60 21.27 9.05
CA ALA A 229 25.89 21.05 9.71
C ALA A 229 26.06 21.91 10.99
N ARG A 230 25.50 23.12 11.01
CA ARG A 230 25.49 24.02 12.18
C ARG A 230 24.35 23.73 13.16
N GLY A 231 23.43 22.82 12.85
CA GLY A 231 22.27 22.49 13.66
C GLY A 231 21.22 23.62 13.75
N GLN A 232 21.24 24.56 12.80
CA GLN A 232 20.36 25.74 12.74
C GLN A 232 19.25 25.56 11.69
N VAL A 233 18.75 24.34 11.51
CA VAL A 233 17.71 24.04 10.51
C VAL A 233 16.38 24.64 10.94
N SER A 234 15.86 25.57 10.13
CA SER A 234 14.50 26.09 10.23
C SER A 234 13.66 25.60 9.05
N VAL A 235 12.40 25.21 9.33
CA VAL A 235 11.40 24.89 8.30
C VAL A 235 10.26 25.90 8.41
N VAL A 236 9.97 26.57 7.31
CA VAL A 236 8.94 27.59 7.16
C VAL A 236 8.11 27.24 5.91
N PRO A 237 6.86 26.76 6.10
CA PRO A 237 5.94 26.49 5.00
C PRO A 237 5.76 27.70 4.08
N GLY A 238 5.79 27.48 2.77
CA GLY A 238 5.69 28.51 1.74
C GLY A 238 7.02 29.16 1.36
N GLN A 239 8.04 29.10 2.22
CA GLN A 239 9.38 29.61 1.91
C GLN A 239 10.30 28.47 1.51
N ASN A 240 10.50 27.50 2.39
CA ASN A 240 11.41 26.39 2.19
C ASN A 240 10.76 25.00 2.29
N SER A 241 9.44 24.96 2.44
CA SER A 241 8.63 23.76 2.28
C SER A 241 7.33 24.06 1.55
N THR A 242 6.80 23.10 0.79
CA THR A 242 5.54 23.25 0.08
C THR A 242 4.35 23.20 1.05
N ILE A 243 3.39 24.11 0.86
CA ILE A 243 2.17 24.17 1.68
C ILE A 243 1.17 23.10 1.21
N ALA A 244 1.02 22.97 -0.11
CA ALA A 244 0.21 21.96 -0.75
C ALA A 244 1.05 20.73 -1.11
N ALA A 245 0.44 19.56 -1.04
CA ALA A 245 1.02 18.36 -1.63
C ALA A 245 0.90 18.41 -3.15
N VAL A 246 1.88 17.83 -3.82
CA VAL A 246 1.82 17.58 -5.26
C VAL A 246 1.64 16.08 -5.46
N GLU A 247 0.63 15.71 -6.23
CA GLU A 247 0.33 14.34 -6.58
C GLU A 247 0.41 14.19 -8.10
N VAL A 248 1.13 13.17 -8.56
CA VAL A 248 1.06 12.73 -9.96
C VAL A 248 -0.15 11.80 -10.07
N PRO A 249 -1.18 12.11 -10.89
CA PRO A 249 -2.39 11.31 -10.98
C PRO A 249 -2.10 9.87 -11.44
N GLU A 250 -2.80 8.90 -10.85
CA GLU A 250 -2.80 7.51 -11.31
C GLU A 250 -3.23 7.44 -12.79
N GLY A 251 -2.53 6.64 -13.59
CA GLY A 251 -2.82 6.53 -15.03
C GLY A 251 -2.03 7.51 -15.92
N THR A 252 -1.27 8.45 -15.34
CA THR A 252 -0.30 9.29 -16.07
C THR A 252 0.99 8.51 -16.34
N TYR A 253 0.85 7.36 -17.01
CA TYR A 253 2.00 6.60 -17.50
C TYR A 253 2.54 7.26 -18.75
N ARG A 254 3.86 7.31 -18.86
CA ARG A 254 4.54 7.85 -20.03
C ARG A 254 4.06 7.18 -21.31
N VAL A 255 3.54 7.97 -22.23
CA VAL A 255 3.69 7.69 -23.66
C VAL A 255 5.14 8.01 -24.01
N GLY A 256 6.07 7.06 -23.75
CA GLY A 256 7.43 7.16 -24.28
C GLY A 256 8.64 6.96 -23.34
N LEU A 257 8.49 6.59 -22.07
CA LEU A 257 9.55 5.82 -21.39
C LEU A 257 8.98 4.53 -20.79
N PRO A 258 9.77 3.45 -20.78
CA PRO A 258 9.23 2.11 -20.63
C PRO A 258 8.70 1.89 -19.22
N ASP A 259 7.68 1.04 -19.12
CA ASP A 259 7.18 0.50 -17.85
C ASP A 259 8.34 0.12 -16.94
N ARG A 260 8.17 0.43 -15.65
CA ARG A 260 9.00 -0.13 -14.59
C ARG A 260 8.85 -1.64 -14.65
N ARG A 261 9.71 -2.27 -15.43
CA ARG A 261 9.85 -3.72 -15.50
C ARG A 261 10.25 -4.20 -14.11
N THR A 262 9.27 -4.68 -13.34
CA THR A 262 9.47 -5.84 -12.46
C THR A 262 9.56 -7.09 -13.34
N ASP A 263 10.52 -7.05 -14.25
CA ASP A 263 11.01 -8.14 -15.06
C ASP A 263 12.51 -7.88 -15.08
N LEU A 264 13.26 -8.57 -14.21
CA LEU A 264 14.69 -8.85 -14.40
C LEU A 264 14.88 -9.75 -15.64
N ARG A 265 14.31 -9.35 -16.77
CA ARG A 265 14.66 -9.82 -18.09
C ARG A 265 15.54 -8.74 -18.69
N SER A 266 16.83 -9.03 -18.81
CA SER A 266 17.77 -8.22 -19.59
C SER A 266 17.25 -8.13 -21.02
N MET A 267 16.58 -7.02 -21.33
CA MET A 267 15.78 -6.77 -22.54
C MET A 267 14.54 -7.68 -22.67
N PRO A 268 13.34 -7.12 -22.98
CA PRO A 268 12.32 -7.92 -23.60
C PRO A 268 12.90 -8.36 -24.94
N LEU A 269 12.55 -9.57 -25.38
CA LEU A 269 12.85 -9.98 -26.74
C LEU A 269 12.43 -8.82 -27.66
N PRO A 270 13.32 -8.29 -28.51
CA PRO A 270 12.94 -7.23 -29.43
C PRO A 270 11.69 -7.71 -30.17
N LEU A 271 10.60 -6.95 -30.03
CA LEU A 271 9.39 -7.24 -30.78
C LEU A 271 9.76 -7.03 -32.25
N ILE A 272 10.00 -8.13 -32.97
CA ILE A 272 10.18 -8.05 -34.42
C ILE A 272 8.82 -7.67 -34.97
N SER A 273 8.63 -6.37 -35.18
CA SER A 273 7.53 -5.87 -36.00
C SER A 273 7.74 -6.40 -37.40
N VAL A 274 7.10 -7.54 -37.72
CA VAL A 274 7.14 -8.17 -39.05
C VAL A 274 6.77 -7.16 -40.14
N TYR A 275 5.92 -6.19 -39.79
CA TYR A 275 5.49 -5.07 -40.64
C TYR A 275 6.60 -4.08 -41.04
N THR A 276 7.67 -3.94 -40.26
CA THR A 276 8.75 -2.97 -40.54
C THR A 276 10.03 -3.61 -41.07
N ALA A 277 10.20 -4.92 -40.89
CA ALA A 277 11.45 -5.62 -41.22
C ALA A 277 11.56 -6.02 -42.70
N VAL A 278 10.47 -5.98 -43.48
CA VAL A 278 10.48 -6.36 -44.91
C VAL A 278 10.06 -5.15 -45.76
N PRO A 279 11.02 -4.46 -46.40
CA PRO A 279 10.69 -3.40 -47.36
C PRO A 279 9.85 -3.97 -48.52
N GLY A 280 8.61 -3.51 -48.66
CA GLY A 280 7.70 -3.87 -49.76
C GLY A 280 6.63 -4.92 -49.44
N GLY A 281 6.52 -5.41 -48.20
CA GLY A 281 5.45 -6.34 -47.81
C GLY A 281 4.14 -5.62 -47.47
N THR A 282 3.11 -5.75 -48.30
CA THR A 282 1.73 -5.44 -47.86
C THR A 282 1.39 -6.37 -46.70
N GLY A 283 1.02 -5.78 -45.55
CA GLY A 283 0.81 -6.51 -44.30
C GLY A 283 -0.05 -7.76 -44.50
N TYR A 284 0.50 -8.92 -44.16
CA TYR A 284 -0.24 -10.18 -44.16
C TYR A 284 -1.43 -10.03 -43.19
N THR A 285 -2.64 -9.96 -43.75
CA THR A 285 -3.89 -9.90 -42.97
C THR A 285 -4.41 -11.30 -42.63
N GLU A 286 -3.71 -12.34 -43.09
CA GLU A 286 -4.06 -13.74 -42.87
C GLU A 286 -2.96 -14.42 -42.05
N VAL A 287 -3.39 -15.16 -41.02
CA VAL A 287 -2.54 -16.07 -40.27
C VAL A 287 -2.04 -17.13 -41.25
N PRO A 288 -0.72 -17.30 -41.45
CA PRO A 288 -0.20 -18.29 -42.39
C PRO A 288 -0.67 -19.68 -41.98
N ILE A 289 -1.28 -20.40 -42.92
CA ILE A 289 -1.72 -21.78 -42.73
C ILE A 289 -0.47 -22.65 -42.59
N PRO A 290 -0.38 -23.55 -41.59
CA PRO A 290 0.77 -24.42 -41.41
C PRO A 290 1.02 -25.25 -42.68
N GLY A 291 2.09 -24.92 -43.41
CA GLY A 291 2.56 -25.69 -44.56
C GLY A 291 3.76 -26.55 -44.19
N GLU A 292 3.99 -27.62 -44.93
CA GLU A 292 5.22 -28.40 -44.79
C GLU A 292 6.43 -27.53 -45.12
N LEU A 293 7.43 -27.53 -44.24
CA LEU A 293 8.67 -26.78 -44.46
C LEU A 293 9.42 -27.36 -45.66
N SER A 294 10.03 -26.48 -46.46
CA SER A 294 10.94 -26.95 -47.52
C SER A 294 12.10 -27.75 -46.90
N PRO A 295 12.71 -28.70 -47.64
CA PRO A 295 13.82 -29.50 -47.13
C PRO A 295 15.00 -28.65 -46.63
N GLU A 296 15.24 -27.50 -47.27
CA GLU A 296 16.26 -26.54 -46.89
C GLU A 296 15.90 -25.80 -45.60
N ALA A 297 14.65 -25.36 -45.45
CA ALA A 297 14.17 -24.72 -44.22
C ALA A 297 14.15 -25.70 -43.04
N ALA A 298 13.73 -26.95 -43.27
CA ALA A 298 13.75 -28.00 -42.25
C ALA A 298 15.19 -28.28 -41.77
N LYS A 299 16.16 -28.32 -42.69
CA LYS A 299 17.58 -28.47 -42.35
C LYS A 299 18.11 -27.29 -41.53
N ALA A 300 17.82 -26.06 -41.94
CA ALA A 300 18.24 -24.85 -41.23
C ALA A 300 17.65 -24.76 -39.81
N VAL A 301 16.36 -25.11 -39.65
CA VAL A 301 15.71 -25.19 -38.33
C VAL A 301 16.32 -26.31 -37.48
N GLY A 302 16.65 -27.45 -38.09
CA GLY A 302 17.37 -28.54 -37.43
C GLY A 302 18.75 -28.12 -36.91
N ASP A 303 19.49 -27.32 -37.66
CA ASP A 303 20.81 -26.83 -37.25
C ASP A 303 20.71 -25.78 -36.14
N LEU A 304 19.71 -24.89 -36.18
CA LEU A 304 19.43 -23.91 -35.12
C LEU A 304 19.03 -24.57 -33.80
N THR A 305 18.16 -25.57 -33.87
CA THR A 305 17.73 -26.33 -32.67
C THR A 305 18.88 -27.13 -32.09
N ARG A 306 19.74 -27.73 -32.91
CA ARG A 306 20.90 -28.50 -32.41
C ARG A 306 21.94 -27.63 -31.70
N ASN A 307 22.13 -26.38 -32.14
CA ASN A 307 23.09 -25.44 -31.55
C ASN A 307 22.55 -24.68 -30.32
N SER A 308 21.22 -24.50 -30.21
CA SER A 308 20.56 -23.90 -29.04
C SER A 308 20.21 -24.94 -27.97
N SER A 309 20.14 -26.23 -28.35
CA SER A 309 20.08 -27.38 -27.44
C SER A 309 21.46 -27.72 -26.87
N GLY A 310 22.22 -26.72 -26.42
CA GLY A 310 23.03 -26.96 -25.25
C GLY A 310 22.03 -27.31 -24.15
N GLN A 311 21.70 -28.60 -24.01
CA GLN A 311 20.91 -29.10 -22.90
C GLN A 311 21.65 -28.62 -21.66
N LYS A 312 21.18 -27.51 -21.08
CA LYS A 312 21.47 -27.15 -19.70
C LYS A 312 20.78 -28.28 -18.93
N GLN A 313 21.48 -29.41 -18.81
CA GLN A 313 21.07 -30.50 -17.95
C GLN A 313 20.68 -29.84 -16.64
N ALA A 314 19.45 -30.09 -16.18
CA ALA A 314 18.97 -29.56 -14.92
C ALA A 314 20.01 -29.95 -13.86
N ILE A 315 20.80 -28.97 -13.43
CA ILE A 315 21.81 -29.19 -12.40
C ILE A 315 20.98 -29.44 -11.15
N GLN A 316 20.90 -30.70 -10.72
CA GLN A 316 20.18 -31.07 -9.51
C GLN A 316 20.71 -30.22 -8.35
N LYS A 317 19.85 -29.34 -7.85
CA LYS A 317 20.19 -28.42 -6.77
C LYS A 317 20.43 -29.20 -5.47
N GLN A 318 21.41 -28.78 -4.69
CA GLN A 318 21.64 -29.34 -3.35
C GLN A 318 20.77 -28.62 -2.32
N PRO A 319 20.30 -29.30 -1.26
CA PRO A 319 19.51 -28.66 -0.22
C PRO A 319 20.32 -27.57 0.48
N ARG A 320 19.72 -26.39 0.63
CA ARG A 320 20.33 -25.20 1.25
C ARG A 320 19.61 -24.89 2.57
N ALA A 321 20.39 -24.84 3.65
CA ALA A 321 19.95 -24.36 4.95
C ALA A 321 20.52 -22.97 5.25
N PHE A 322 19.69 -22.07 5.78
CA PHE A 322 20.15 -20.78 6.29
C PHE A 322 21.06 -20.95 7.50
N SER A 323 22.09 -20.10 7.62
CA SER A 323 23.06 -20.13 8.72
C SER A 323 22.42 -19.89 10.09
N GLN A 324 21.36 -19.09 10.14
CA GLN A 324 20.61 -18.77 11.36
C GLN A 324 20.00 -20.03 11.99
N ASP A 325 19.46 -20.93 11.16
CA ASP A 325 18.87 -22.19 11.60
C ASP A 325 19.94 -23.27 11.86
N LEU A 326 21.20 -23.03 11.48
CA LEU A 326 22.33 -23.92 11.75
C LEU A 326 23.12 -23.55 13.00
N GLU A 327 23.36 -22.28 13.31
CA GLU A 327 24.35 -21.88 14.34
C GLU A 327 23.80 -20.94 15.44
N GLY A 328 22.64 -20.31 15.25
CA GLY A 328 22.09 -19.31 16.19
C GLY A 328 21.54 -19.84 17.52
N THR A 329 21.60 -19.02 18.57
CA THR A 329 20.86 -19.24 19.83
C THR A 329 19.44 -18.75 19.64
N SER A 330 18.51 -19.68 19.40
CA SER A 330 17.11 -19.39 19.09
C SER A 330 16.17 -19.97 20.14
N GLY A 331 15.16 -19.20 20.53
CA GLY A 331 14.14 -19.59 21.52
C GLY A 331 12.74 -19.65 20.89
N GLY A 332 11.86 -20.50 21.43
CA GLY A 332 10.46 -20.57 21.01
C GLY A 332 10.26 -21.19 19.62
N GLU A 333 9.59 -20.48 18.71
CA GLU A 333 9.24 -20.98 17.38
C GLU A 333 10.46 -21.23 16.47
N GLU A 334 11.52 -20.43 16.62
CA GLU A 334 12.76 -20.63 15.89
C GLU A 334 13.50 -21.91 16.32
N TYR A 335 13.35 -22.31 17.59
CA TYR A 335 13.90 -23.58 18.07
C TYR A 335 13.22 -24.77 17.39
N THR A 336 11.89 -24.72 17.23
CA THR A 336 11.13 -25.77 16.54
C THR A 336 11.54 -25.86 15.07
N LEU A 337 11.63 -24.73 14.36
CA LEU A 337 12.07 -24.72 12.97
C LEU A 337 13.49 -25.30 12.82
N LYS A 338 14.40 -24.90 13.71
CA LYS A 338 15.77 -25.42 13.76
C LYS A 338 15.82 -26.92 14.02
N ALA A 339 14.95 -27.46 14.88
CA ALA A 339 14.85 -28.89 15.12
C ALA A 339 14.46 -29.66 13.85
N ILE A 340 13.52 -29.13 13.07
CA ILE A 340 13.09 -29.70 11.78
C ILE A 340 14.23 -29.64 10.75
N VAL A 341 14.94 -28.51 10.66
CA VAL A 341 16.05 -28.33 9.70
C VAL A 341 17.23 -29.25 10.03
N ARG A 342 17.60 -29.37 11.31
CA ARG A 342 18.71 -30.25 11.75
C ARG A 342 18.32 -31.72 11.80
N GLY A 343 17.03 -32.03 11.91
CA GLY A 343 16.49 -33.38 11.97
C GLY A 343 16.18 -33.93 10.57
N PRO A 344 14.90 -34.00 10.17
CA PRO A 344 14.48 -34.64 8.93
C PRO A 344 15.07 -34.00 7.67
N PHE A 345 15.22 -32.68 7.62
CA PHE A 345 15.75 -31.99 6.43
C PHE A 345 17.22 -32.30 6.19
N SER A 346 18.07 -32.23 7.22
CA SER A 346 19.49 -32.62 7.13
C SER A 346 19.69 -34.11 6.82
N LYS A 347 18.78 -34.97 7.31
CA LYS A 347 18.76 -36.41 7.02
C LYS A 347 18.18 -36.75 5.64
N ARG A 348 17.76 -35.74 4.85
CA ARG A 348 17.10 -35.91 3.54
C ARG A 348 15.84 -36.79 3.60
N SER A 349 15.18 -36.83 4.75
CA SER A 349 13.92 -37.54 4.95
C SER A 349 12.78 -36.61 4.56
N TRP A 350 12.60 -36.41 3.24
CA TRP A 350 11.74 -35.36 2.68
C TRP A 350 10.26 -35.50 3.07
N ASP A 351 9.72 -36.72 3.11
CA ASP A 351 8.34 -36.93 3.55
C ASP A 351 8.10 -36.49 5.00
N GLN A 352 9.03 -36.81 5.90
CA GLN A 352 8.95 -36.39 7.31
C GLN A 352 9.14 -34.88 7.44
N ALA A 353 10.09 -34.30 6.69
CA ALA A 353 10.32 -32.86 6.68
C ALA A 353 9.08 -32.10 6.21
N ARG A 354 8.40 -32.58 5.17
CA ARG A 354 7.16 -31.98 4.65
C ARG A 354 6.10 -31.92 5.74
N ASP A 355 5.81 -33.05 6.38
CA ASP A 355 4.73 -33.16 7.35
C ASP A 355 5.00 -32.28 8.58
N GLU A 356 6.24 -32.26 9.08
CA GLU A 356 6.64 -31.39 10.19
C GLU A 356 6.60 -29.90 9.83
N LEU A 357 6.99 -29.52 8.61
CA LEU A 357 6.92 -28.12 8.14
C LEU A 357 5.49 -27.64 7.93
N ILE A 358 4.60 -28.49 7.41
CA ILE A 358 3.16 -28.18 7.30
C ILE A 358 2.55 -28.00 8.69
N GLN A 359 2.88 -28.88 9.64
CA GLN A 359 2.43 -28.74 11.01
C GLN A 359 2.97 -27.46 11.66
N PHE A 360 4.22 -27.09 11.38
CA PHE A 360 4.81 -25.85 11.85
C PHE A 360 4.05 -24.61 11.34
N LEU A 361 3.67 -24.61 10.06
CA LEU A 361 2.92 -23.55 9.37
C LEU A 361 1.42 -23.51 9.72
N SER A 362 0.86 -24.56 10.34
CA SER A 362 -0.55 -24.59 10.76
C SER A 362 -0.90 -23.63 11.89
N LEU A 363 0.12 -23.11 12.58
CA LEU A 363 0.01 -22.17 13.70
C LEU A 363 0.47 -20.78 13.24
N PRO A 364 -0.10 -19.68 13.76
CA PRO A 364 0.37 -18.34 13.44
C PRO A 364 1.82 -18.15 13.89
N ARG A 365 2.70 -17.76 12.96
CA ARG A 365 4.14 -17.52 13.18
C ARG A 365 4.51 -16.08 12.87
N SER A 366 5.70 -15.67 13.30
CA SER A 366 6.29 -14.44 12.78
C SER A 366 6.51 -14.56 11.26
N SER A 367 6.43 -13.43 10.55
CA SER A 367 6.61 -13.37 9.10
C SER A 367 7.96 -13.96 8.65
N GLN A 368 9.02 -13.75 9.44
CA GLN A 368 10.35 -14.28 9.14
C GLN A 368 10.43 -15.80 9.33
N ALA A 369 9.86 -16.35 10.42
CA ALA A 369 9.86 -17.79 10.65
C ALA A 369 8.97 -18.52 9.62
N GLU A 370 7.85 -17.91 9.22
CA GLU A 370 6.99 -18.42 8.16
C GLU A 370 7.71 -18.46 6.80
N ALA A 371 8.37 -17.36 6.41
CA ALA A 371 9.10 -17.30 5.15
C ALA A 371 10.23 -18.35 5.06
N ARG A 372 10.97 -18.54 6.16
CA ARG A 372 12.01 -19.59 6.22
C ARG A 372 11.41 -21.01 6.15
N ALA A 373 10.34 -21.27 6.90
CA ALA A 373 9.67 -22.57 6.87
C ALA A 373 9.10 -22.90 5.48
N ARG A 374 8.50 -21.93 4.80
CA ARG A 374 8.02 -22.08 3.40
C ARG A 374 9.17 -22.32 2.42
N PHE A 375 10.32 -21.67 2.62
CA PHE A 375 11.50 -21.92 1.80
C PHE A 375 12.00 -23.37 1.93
N TYR A 376 12.01 -23.91 3.14
CA TYR A 376 12.34 -25.32 3.37
C TYR A 376 11.29 -26.28 2.82
N LEU A 377 10.02 -25.90 2.88
CA LEU A 377 8.92 -26.69 2.34
C LEU A 377 8.99 -26.75 0.80
N GLY A 378 9.28 -25.63 0.14
CA GLY A 378 9.51 -25.58 -1.31
C GLY A 378 10.66 -26.47 -1.76
N GLN A 379 11.78 -26.46 -1.04
CA GLN A 379 12.90 -27.38 -1.31
C GLN A 379 12.50 -28.84 -1.11
N THR A 380 11.69 -29.12 -0.08
CA THR A 380 11.22 -30.47 0.20
C THR A 380 10.32 -30.99 -0.93
N TYR A 381 9.39 -30.16 -1.43
CA TYR A 381 8.56 -30.50 -2.58
C TYR A 381 9.36 -30.70 -3.86
N TYR A 382 10.42 -29.90 -4.07
CA TYR A 382 11.33 -30.07 -5.19
C TYR A 382 11.98 -31.47 -5.18
N PHE A 383 12.49 -31.91 -4.03
CA PHE A 383 13.10 -33.25 -3.90
C PHE A 383 12.10 -34.41 -3.92
N LEU A 384 10.83 -34.17 -3.58
CA LEU A 384 9.75 -35.14 -3.70
C LEU A 384 9.22 -35.30 -5.13
N GLY A 385 9.73 -34.52 -6.09
CA GLY A 385 9.25 -34.55 -7.47
C GLY A 385 7.88 -33.88 -7.65
N GLN A 386 7.54 -32.93 -6.78
CA GLN A 386 6.31 -32.15 -6.81
C GLN A 386 6.65 -30.68 -7.17
N PRO A 387 7.03 -30.41 -8.43
CA PRO A 387 7.58 -29.10 -8.80
C PRO A 387 6.53 -27.99 -8.84
N ARG A 388 5.25 -28.33 -9.03
CA ARG A 388 4.15 -27.36 -9.00
C ARG A 388 3.97 -26.77 -7.61
N GLU A 389 3.92 -27.64 -6.60
CA GLU A 389 3.80 -27.30 -5.20
C GLU A 389 5.06 -26.53 -4.73
N ALA A 390 6.24 -26.99 -5.16
CA ALA A 390 7.50 -26.29 -4.90
C ALA A 390 7.50 -24.86 -5.44
N LEU A 391 7.03 -24.66 -6.69
CA LEU A 391 6.96 -23.35 -7.31
C LEU A 391 6.07 -22.38 -6.51
N PHE A 392 4.90 -22.83 -6.04
CA PHE A 392 4.02 -21.98 -5.24
C PHE A 392 4.66 -21.55 -3.93
N GLU A 393 5.33 -22.46 -3.22
CA GLU A 393 6.02 -22.09 -1.98
C GLU A 393 7.16 -21.08 -2.23
N PHE A 394 7.94 -21.24 -3.31
CA PHE A 394 8.99 -20.27 -3.63
C PHE A 394 8.45 -18.90 -4.05
N LEU A 395 7.30 -18.84 -4.75
CA LEU A 395 6.64 -17.58 -5.09
C LEU A 395 6.16 -16.83 -3.84
N LEU A 396 5.65 -17.56 -2.83
CA LEU A 396 5.24 -16.95 -1.56
C LEU A 396 6.42 -16.37 -0.77
N VAL A 397 7.60 -16.98 -0.91
CA VAL A 397 8.84 -16.58 -0.23
C VAL A 397 9.56 -15.41 -0.93
N GLN A 398 9.27 -15.16 -2.21
CA GLN A 398 9.95 -14.16 -3.03
C GLN A 398 9.99 -12.75 -2.41
N SER A 399 8.95 -12.38 -1.66
CA SER A 399 8.87 -11.08 -0.97
C SER A 399 9.93 -10.89 0.13
N HIS A 400 10.46 -11.97 0.69
CA HIS A 400 11.44 -11.95 1.78
C HIS A 400 12.84 -12.39 1.35
N TYR A 401 12.94 -13.32 0.39
CA TYR A 401 14.21 -13.88 -0.11
C TYR A 401 14.22 -13.95 -1.65
N GLU A 402 14.36 -12.80 -2.32
CA GLU A 402 14.26 -12.70 -3.78
C GLU A 402 15.35 -13.50 -4.52
N GLU A 403 16.61 -13.34 -4.11
CA GLU A 403 17.74 -14.03 -4.75
C GLU A 403 17.61 -15.54 -4.61
N GLU A 404 17.41 -16.04 -3.38
CA GLU A 404 17.27 -17.47 -3.14
C GLU A 404 16.03 -18.05 -3.83
N ALA A 405 14.88 -17.39 -3.74
CA ALA A 405 13.65 -17.87 -4.37
C ALA A 405 13.79 -17.91 -5.91
N SER A 406 14.42 -16.90 -6.53
CA SER A 406 14.59 -16.84 -7.98
C SER A 406 15.40 -18.02 -8.53
N GLU A 407 16.47 -18.43 -7.83
CA GLU A 407 17.28 -19.58 -8.22
C GLU A 407 16.50 -20.89 -8.18
N TRP A 408 15.68 -21.07 -7.14
CA TRP A 408 14.86 -22.26 -6.98
C TRP A 408 13.67 -22.29 -7.92
N ILE A 409 13.05 -21.15 -8.20
CA ILE A 409 11.98 -21.00 -9.22
C ILE A 409 12.51 -21.42 -10.59
N GLN A 410 13.70 -20.95 -10.97
CA GLN A 410 14.30 -21.34 -12.24
C GLN A 410 14.57 -22.85 -12.32
N ALA A 411 15.03 -23.45 -11.22
CA ALA A 411 15.26 -24.89 -11.15
C ALA A 411 13.96 -25.69 -11.23
N THR A 412 12.90 -25.29 -10.50
CA THR A 412 11.59 -25.94 -10.56
C THR A 412 10.98 -25.88 -11.97
N LEU A 413 11.10 -24.74 -12.66
CA LEU A 413 10.58 -24.57 -14.01
C LEU A 413 11.35 -25.43 -15.03
N ALA A 414 12.66 -25.58 -14.86
CA ALA A 414 13.45 -26.48 -15.71
C ALA A 414 13.02 -27.94 -15.54
N ASP A 415 12.72 -28.38 -14.31
CA ASP A 415 12.26 -29.74 -14.05
C ASP A 415 10.83 -29.99 -14.56
N MET A 416 9.94 -29.00 -14.48
CA MET A 416 8.61 -29.09 -15.10
C MET A 416 8.71 -29.29 -16.62
N LEU A 417 9.57 -28.52 -17.29
CA LEU A 417 9.83 -28.66 -18.73
C LEU A 417 10.44 -30.02 -19.09
N ALA A 418 11.21 -30.63 -18.19
CA ALA A 418 11.76 -31.96 -18.39
C ALA A 418 10.68 -33.05 -18.26
N LEU A 419 9.77 -32.92 -17.29
CA LEU A 419 8.66 -33.86 -17.06
C LEU A 419 7.64 -33.88 -18.21
N GLU A 420 7.35 -32.73 -18.83
CA GLU A 420 6.46 -32.64 -20.00
C GLU A 420 7.05 -33.30 -21.26
N ARG A 421 8.36 -33.59 -21.29
CA ARG A 421 9.06 -34.18 -22.44
C ARG A 421 9.24 -35.70 -22.34
N THR A 422 8.86 -36.30 -21.22
CA THR A 422 8.82 -37.76 -21.05
C THR A 422 7.46 -38.29 -21.52
N PRO A 423 7.40 -39.15 -22.56
CA PRO A 423 6.16 -39.66 -23.15
C PRO A 423 5.39 -40.63 -22.25
#